data_AF-A0AAP0PN41-F1
#
_entry.id   AF-A0AAP0PN41-F1
#
_cell.length_a   1.000
_cell.length_b   1.000
_cell.length_c   1.000
_cell.angle_alpha   90.00
_cell.angle_beta   90.00
_cell.angle_gamma   90.00
#
_symmetry.space_group_name_H-M   'P 1'
#
loop_
_entity.id
_entity.type
_entity.pdbx_description
1 polymer ?
#
loop_
_entity_poly.entity_id
_entity_poly.type
_entity_poly.pdbx_seq_one_letter_code
_entity_poly.pdbx_strand_id
1 'polypeptide(L)' 'MKLGVALFELLSEALGLNPSRLNDIGCSERLLILGHYFPECPEPELSMGTTKHSDDGFFTVLLQDRLGGLQVLCQGE' A
#
# COMPACT_ATOMS: atom_id res chain seq x y z
N MET A 1 -5.49 -15.22 0.64
CA MET A 1 -4.39 -14.43 1.23
C MET A 1 -4.63 -14.25 2.72
N LYS A 2 -3.90 -14.94 3.62
CA LYS A 2 -4.21 -14.89 5.06
C LYS A 2 -4.11 -13.49 5.65
N LEU A 3 -3.04 -12.75 5.33
CA LEU A 3 -2.84 -11.39 5.81
C LEU A 3 -3.93 -10.43 5.30
N GLY A 4 -4.22 -10.45 3.99
CA GLY A 4 -5.24 -9.58 3.40
C GLY A 4 -6.62 -9.76 4.04
N VAL A 5 -7.06 -11.01 4.22
CA VAL A 5 -8.34 -11.33 4.87
C VAL A 5 -8.38 -10.76 6.30
N ALA A 6 -7.32 -10.98 7.09
CA ALA A 6 -7.23 -10.46 8.44
C ALA A 6 -7.25 -8.92 8.52
N LEU A 7 -6.57 -8.23 7.58
CA LEU A 7 -6.62 -6.76 7.51
C LEU A 7 -8.03 -6.25 7.21
N PHE A 8 -8.76 -6.91 6.32
CA PHE A 8 -10.14 -6.55 6.01
C PHE A 8 -11.12 -6.86 7.14
N GLU A 9 -10.87 -7.91 7.93
CA GLU A 9 -11.65 -8.18 9.14
C GLU A 9 -11.46 -7.08 10.17
N LEU A 10 -10.20 -6.71 10.46
CA LEU A 10 -9.88 -5.62 11.38
C LEU A 10 -10.43 -4.27 10.91
N LEU A 11 -10.35 -3.98 9.60
CA LEU A 11 -10.93 -2.75 9.06
C LEU A 11 -12.45 -2.74 9.18
N SER A 12 -13.10 -3.87 8.93
CA SER A 12 -14.55 -3.99 9.09
C SER A 12 -14.96 -3.70 10.53
N GLU A 13 -14.26 -4.29 11.50
CA GLU A 13 -14.47 -4.04 12.93
C GLU A 13 -14.25 -2.57 13.32
N ALA A 14 -13.15 -1.97 12.84
CA ALA A 14 -12.83 -0.56 13.12
C ALA A 14 -13.90 0.41 12.57
N LEU A 15 -14.61 0.01 11.51
CA LEU A 15 -15.74 0.75 10.93
C LEU A 15 -17.08 0.43 11.61
N GLY A 16 -17.10 -0.44 12.63
CA GLY A 16 -18.33 -0.87 13.32
C GLY A 16 -19.19 -1.86 12.51
N LEU A 17 -18.59 -2.55 11.55
CA LEU A 17 -19.26 -3.54 10.70
C LEU A 17 -19.05 -4.96 11.27
N ASN A 18 -19.78 -5.93 10.72
CA ASN A 18 -19.45 -7.35 10.93
C ASN A 18 -18.03 -7.61 10.39
N PRO A 19 -17.15 -8.35 11.12
CA PRO A 19 -15.79 -8.64 10.67
C PRO A 19 -15.70 -9.19 9.24
N SER A 20 -16.64 -10.02 8.81
CA SER A 20 -16.60 -10.60 7.46
C SER A 20 -17.02 -9.64 6.35
N ARG A 21 -17.62 -8.49 6.67
CA ARG A 21 -18.36 -7.64 5.71
C ARG A 21 -17.55 -7.25 4.48
N LEU A 22 -16.33 -6.76 4.65
CA LEU A 22 -15.51 -6.33 3.50
C LEU A 22 -15.00 -7.53 2.68
N ASN A 23 -14.73 -8.67 3.32
CA ASN A 23 -14.39 -9.89 2.61
C ASN A 23 -15.58 -10.44 1.82
N ASP A 24 -16.78 -10.42 2.40
CA ASP A 24 -18.02 -10.94 1.79
C ASP A 24 -18.44 -10.17 0.53
N ILE A 25 -18.08 -8.88 0.43
CA ILE A 25 -18.32 -8.07 -0.78
C ILE A 25 -17.15 -8.12 -1.77
N GLY A 26 -16.16 -8.98 -1.54
CA GLY A 26 -15.07 -9.25 -2.46
C GLY A 26 -13.86 -8.32 -2.36
N CYS A 27 -13.73 -7.48 -1.33
CA CYS A 27 -12.60 -6.55 -1.21
C CYS A 27 -11.23 -7.26 -1.15
N SER A 28 -11.19 -8.50 -0.67
CA SER A 28 -9.96 -9.31 -0.57
C SER A 28 -9.65 -10.18 -1.79
N GLU A 29 -10.47 -10.15 -2.83
CA GLU A 29 -10.38 -11.09 -3.96
C GLU A 29 -9.27 -10.76 -4.96
N ARG A 30 -8.85 -9.49 -5.02
CA ARG A 30 -7.81 -9.04 -5.95
C ARG A 30 -6.46 -8.89 -5.25
N LEU A 31 -5.41 -9.41 -5.90
CA LEU A 31 -4.02 -9.20 -5.52
C LEU A 31 -3.25 -8.67 -6.73
N LEU A 32 -2.53 -7.57 -6.55
CA LEU A 32 -1.52 -7.07 -7.47
C LEU A 32 -0.16 -7.12 -6.78
N ILE A 33 0.86 -7.61 -7.47
CA ILE A 33 2.25 -7.63 -7.01
C ILE A 33 3.07 -6.80 -7.98
N LEU A 34 3.76 -5.78 -7.47
CA LEU A 34 4.67 -4.93 -8.22
C LEU A 34 6.08 -5.08 -7.67
N GLY A 35 7.07 -5.24 -8.56
CA GLY A 35 8.48 -5.23 -8.22
C GLY A 35 9.11 -3.93 -8.74
N HIS A 36 9.59 -3.09 -7.83
CA HIS A 36 10.27 -1.83 -8.19
C HIS A 36 11.77 -1.96 -7.97
N TYR A 37 12.55 -1.46 -8.93
CA TYR A 37 14.00 -1.35 -8.86
C TYR A 37 14.41 0.08 -9.21
N PHE A 38 14.98 0.79 -8.24
CA PHE A 38 15.44 2.16 -8.41
C PHE A 38 16.98 2.17 -8.42
N PRO A 39 17.64 2.35 -9.58
CA PRO A 39 19.09 2.37 -9.66
C PRO A 39 19.66 3.66 -9.02
N GLU A 40 20.98 3.66 -8.80
CA GLU A 40 21.70 4.89 -8.43
C GLU A 40 21.44 6.01 -9.46
N CYS A 41 21.13 7.21 -8.96
CA CYS A 41 20.89 8.39 -9.78
C CYS A 41 22.02 9.40 -9.57
N PRO A 42 22.66 9.93 -10.64
CA PRO A 42 23.69 10.97 -10.52
C PRO A 42 23.19 12.29 -9.94
N GLU A 43 21.91 12.62 -10.15
CA GLU A 43 21.27 13.87 -9.71
C GLU A 43 19.94 13.54 -8.99
N PRO A 44 20.00 12.93 -7.79
CA PRO A 44 18.81 12.46 -7.07
C PRO A 44 17.88 13.60 -6.65
N GLU A 45 18.39 14.81 -6.47
CA GLU A 45 17.59 16.00 -6.13
C GLU A 45 16.77 16.53 -7.31
N LEU A 46 17.10 16.13 -8.54
CA LEU A 46 16.42 16.54 -9.78
C LEU A 46 15.55 15.43 -10.38
N SER A 47 15.43 14.29 -9.71
CA SER A 47 14.69 13.12 -10.20
C SER A 47 13.75 12.56 -9.14
N MET A 48 12.82 11.70 -9.58
CA MET A 48 11.94 10.95 -8.70
C MET A 48 11.91 9.49 -9.14
N GLY A 49 12.06 8.55 -8.19
CA GLY A 49 11.94 7.13 -8.47
C GLY A 49 10.53 6.76 -8.96
N THR A 50 9.50 7.29 -8.29
CA THR A 50 8.10 7.22 -8.72
C THR A 50 7.44 8.58 -8.55
N THR A 51 6.45 8.91 -9.38
CA THR A 51 5.71 10.16 -9.26
C THR A 51 4.86 10.14 -7.99
N LYS A 52 4.53 11.32 -7.46
CA LYS A 52 3.56 11.44 -6.36
C LYS A 52 2.20 10.91 -6.81
N HIS A 53 1.66 9.93 -6.09
CA HIS A 53 0.37 9.31 -6.38
C HIS A 53 -0.29 8.77 -5.10
N SER A 54 -1.53 8.32 -5.27
CA SER A 54 -2.23 7.46 -4.32
C SER A 54 -2.59 6.17 -5.03
N ASP A 55 -2.53 5.05 -4.32
CA ASP A 55 -2.96 3.76 -4.85
C ASP A 55 -4.48 3.72 -5.05
N ASP A 56 -4.94 2.93 -6.02
CA ASP A 56 -6.36 2.77 -6.35
C ASP A 56 -7.06 1.67 -5.54
N GLY A 57 -6.30 0.95 -4.70
CA GLY A 57 -6.77 -0.15 -3.86
C GLY A 57 -7.09 0.22 -2.42
N PHE A 58 -7.50 -0.78 -1.63
CA PHE A 58 -7.77 -0.63 -0.19
C PHE A 58 -6.49 -0.66 0.64
N PHE A 59 -5.64 -1.65 0.40
CA PHE A 59 -4.42 -1.88 1.17
C PHE A 59 -3.26 -2.17 0.23
N THR A 60 -2.13 -1.50 0.49
CA THR A 60 -0.83 -1.82 -0.10
C THR A 60 0.10 -2.24 1.02
N VAL A 61 0.66 -3.45 0.91
CA VAL A 61 1.69 -3.94 1.82
C VAL A 61 3.03 -3.88 1.12
N LEU A 62 3.89 -2.96 1.55
CA LEU A 62 5.20 -2.74 0.96
C LEU A 62 6.28 -3.49 1.73
N LEU A 63 7.11 -4.25 1.02
CA LEU A 63 8.37 -4.79 1.52
C LEU A 63 9.51 -3.95 0.95
N GLN A 64 10.30 -3.31 1.81
CA GLN A 64 11.46 -2.51 1.42
C GLN A 64 12.77 -3.17 1.86
N ASP A 65 13.83 -2.85 1.14
CA ASP A 65 15.19 -3.14 1.57
C ASP A 65 15.68 -2.12 2.61
N ARG A 66 16.99 -2.06 2.83
CA ARG A 66 17.61 -1.16 3.82
C ARG A 66 17.94 0.23 3.27
N LEU A 67 17.81 0.47 1.96
CA LEU A 67 18.14 1.76 1.34
C LEU A 67 17.03 2.80 1.59
N GLY A 68 15.77 2.35 1.65
CA GLY A 68 14.62 3.22 1.92
C GLY A 68 14.19 4.05 0.71
N GLY A 69 13.65 5.26 0.95
CA GLY A 69 13.21 6.18 -0.11
C GLY A 69 11.69 6.35 -0.26
N LEU A 70 10.87 5.62 0.52
CA LEU A 70 9.45 5.90 0.59
C LEU A 70 9.21 7.24 1.30
N GLN A 71 8.42 8.10 0.68
CA GLN A 71 7.92 9.34 1.27
C GLN A 71 6.40 9.34 1.18
N VAL A 72 5.74 9.86 2.21
CA VAL A 72 4.28 9.97 2.28
C VAL A 72 3.93 11.43 2.56
N LEU A 73 3.04 11.99 1.75
CA LEU A 73 2.52 13.33 1.99
C LEU A 73 1.47 13.28 3.11
N CYS A 74 1.76 13.92 4.24
CA CYS A 74 0.87 13.99 5.39
C CYS A 74 0.64 15.46 5.76
N GLN A 75 -0.62 15.92 5.74
CA GLN A 75 -0.97 17.30 6.12
C GLN A 75 -0.25 18.40 5.31
N GLY A 76 0.24 18.08 4.11
CA GLY A 76 0.96 19.02 3.25
C GLY A 76 2.48 19.02 3.45
N GLU A 77 2.98 18.20 4.37
CA GLU A 77 4.40 17.92 4.62
C GLU A 77 4.81 16.54 4.09
#